data_AF-A0A7K2KJJ9-F1
#
_entry.id   AF-A0A7K2KJJ9-F1
#
_cell.length_a   1.000
_cell.length_b   1.000
_cell.length_c   1.000
_cell.angle_alpha   90.00
_cell.angle_beta   90.00
_cell.angle_gamma   90.00
#
_symmetry.space_group_name_H-M   'P 1'
#
loop_
_entity.id
_entity.type
_entity.pdbx_description
1 polymer ?
#
loop_
_entity_poly.entity_id
_entity_poly.type
_entity_poly.pdbx_seq_one_letter_code
_entity_poly.pdbx_strand_id
1 'polypeptide(L)'
;MSFPMAVFITVLLLVGSGFFVAAEFALVAAKRHRIEKAVAEGRRGAKAALAGMRELSLMLAGAQLGITICTLGLGSISKPAIWHELDPLL
;
A
#
# COMPACT_ATOMS: atom_id res chain seq x y z
N MET A 1 5.44 16.51 -17.88
CA MET A 1 5.03 15.09 -17.80
C MET A 1 3.88 14.90 -18.78
N SER A 2 3.95 13.90 -19.66
CA SER A 2 2.82 13.58 -20.54
C SER A 2 1.61 13.20 -19.68
N PHE A 3 0.43 13.78 -19.95
CA PHE A 3 -0.84 13.47 -19.26
C PHE A 3 -1.06 11.97 -18.98
N PRO A 4 -0.87 11.03 -19.93
CA PRO A 4 -1.03 9.60 -19.67
C PRO A 4 -0.04 9.03 -18.64
N MET A 5 1.18 9.58 -18.55
CA MET A 5 2.16 9.15 -17.56
C MET A 5 1.76 9.58 -16.14
N ALA A 6 1.19 10.79 -16.00
CA ALA A 6 0.69 11.27 -14.71
C ALA A 6 -0.47 10.41 -14.20
N VAL A 7 -1.44 10.09 -15.08
CA VAL A 7 -2.57 9.21 -14.76
C VAL A 7 -2.08 7.82 -14.37
N PHE A 8 -1.14 7.25 -15.13
CA PHE A 8 -0.59 5.93 -14.84
C PHE A 8 0.07 5.86 -13.46
N ILE A 9 0.89 6.86 -13.11
CA ILE A 9 1.55 6.91 -11.79
C ILE A 9 0.52 7.09 -10.67
N THR A 10 -0.48 7.94 -10.86
CA THR A 10 -1.57 8.12 -9.89
C THR A 10 -2.32 6.82 -9.62
N VAL A 11 -2.68 6.07 -10.67
CA VAL A 11 -3.34 4.76 -10.53
C VAL A 11 -2.44 3.77 -9.81
N LEU A 12 -1.14 3.73 -10.16
CA LEU A 12 -0.17 2.84 -9.51
C LEU A 12 -0.04 3.14 -8.01
N LEU A 13 0.04 4.42 -7.64
CA LEU A 13 0.12 4.86 -6.24
C LEU A 13 -1.18 4.56 -5.47
N LEU A 14 -2.34 4.70 -6.11
CA LEU A 14 -3.63 4.39 -5.51
C LEU A 14 -3.76 2.89 -5.22
N VAL A 15 -3.41 2.05 -6.19
CA VAL A 15 -3.38 0.58 -6.02
C VAL A 15 -2.37 0.19 -4.94
N GLY A 16 -1.19 0.82 -4.93
CA GLY A 16 -0.18 0.60 -3.90
C GLY A 16 -0.70 0.93 -2.49
N SER A 17 -1.28 2.11 -2.29
CA SER A 17 -1.91 2.49 -1.02
C SER A 17 -3.01 1.52 -0.60
N GLY A 18 -3.90 1.14 -1.52
CA GLY A 18 -4.97 0.17 -1.24
C GLY A 18 -4.42 -1.19 -0.82
N PHE A 19 -3.35 -1.65 -1.45
CA PHE A 19 -2.65 -2.88 -1.08
C PHE A 19 -2.05 -2.80 0.34
N PHE A 20 -1.38 -1.70 0.69
CA PHE A 20 -0.79 -1.52 2.03
C PHE A 20 -1.86 -1.49 3.12
N VAL A 21 -2.98 -0.79 2.90
CA VAL A 21 -4.12 -0.77 3.82
C VAL A 21 -4.71 -2.18 3.99
N ALA A 22 -4.96 -2.88 2.87
CA ALA A 22 -5.49 -4.25 2.93
C ALA A 22 -4.54 -5.20 3.68
N ALA A 23 -3.23 -5.07 3.47
CA ALA A 23 -2.22 -5.87 4.17
C ALA A 23 -2.23 -5.59 5.68
N GLU A 24 -2.26 -4.32 6.09
CA GLU A 24 -2.34 -3.90 7.48
C GLU A 24 -3.60 -4.47 8.17
N PHE A 25 -4.77 -4.28 7.58
CA PHE A 25 -6.02 -4.83 8.11
C PHE A 25 -6.01 -6.37 8.15
N ALA A 26 -5.47 -7.04 7.13
CA ALA A 26 -5.36 -8.49 7.11
C ALA A 26 -4.44 -9.02 8.20
N LEU A 27 -3.31 -8.35 8.47
CA LEU A 27 -2.37 -8.69 9.53
C LEU A 27 -2.98 -8.50 10.92
N VAL A 28 -3.71 -7.40 11.13
CA VAL A 28 -4.40 -7.11 12.39
C VAL A 28 -5.56 -8.09 12.62
N ALA A 29 -6.30 -8.45 11.57
CA ALA A 29 -7.42 -9.40 11.66
C ALA A 29 -6.97 -10.88 11.75
N ALA A 30 -5.78 -11.21 11.23
CA ALA A 30 -5.27 -12.56 11.22
C ALA A 30 -4.90 -13.04 12.63
N LYS A 31 -5.54 -14.14 13.07
CA LYS A 31 -5.17 -14.81 14.31
C LYS A 31 -4.01 -15.76 14.07
N ARG A 32 -2.99 -15.71 14.94
CA ARG A 32 -1.78 -16.54 14.84
C ARG A 32 -2.10 -18.02 14.69
N HIS A 33 -3.02 -18.52 15.53
CA HIS A 33 -3.46 -19.91 15.50
C HIS A 33 -4.09 -20.34 14.16
N ARG A 34 -4.82 -19.44 13.47
CA ARG A 34 -5.41 -19.73 12.15
C ARG A 34 -4.34 -19.82 11.06
N ILE A 35 -3.31 -18.98 11.14
CA ILE A 35 -2.20 -18.96 10.18
C ILE A 35 -1.28 -20.16 10.41
N GLU A 36 -0.96 -20.50 11.66
CA GLU A 36 -0.22 -21.73 12.00
C GLU A 36 -0.94 -22.98 11.47
N LYS A 37 -2.27 -23.04 11.61
CA LYS A 37 -3.07 -24.12 10.99
C LYS A 37 -2.97 -24.11 9.47
N ALA A 38 -3.03 -22.94 8.82
CA ALA A 38 -2.88 -22.82 7.37
C ALA A 38 -1.47 -23.23 6.88
N VAL A 39 -0.42 -23.00 7.68
CA VAL A 39 0.93 -23.51 7.41
C VAL A 39 0.96 -25.03 7.50
N ALA A 40 0.33 -25.61 8.53
CA ALA A 40 0.23 -27.06 8.70
C ALA A 40 -0.56 -27.73 7.56
N GLU A 41 -1.59 -27.05 7.03
CA GLU A 41 -2.37 -27.46 5.85
C GLU A 41 -1.60 -27.26 4.51
N GLY A 42 -0.36 -26.73 4.54
CA GLY A 42 0.46 -26.55 3.34
C GLY A 42 -0.01 -25.44 2.39
N ARG A 43 -0.85 -24.49 2.86
CA ARG A 43 -1.39 -23.42 2.01
C ARG A 43 -0.29 -22.49 1.53
N ARG A 44 -0.31 -22.18 0.23
CA ARG A 44 0.61 -21.22 -0.39
C ARG A 44 0.47 -19.84 0.27
N GLY A 45 1.60 -19.20 0.58
CA GLY A 45 1.64 -17.91 1.27
C GLY A 45 1.47 -17.97 2.80
N ALA A 46 1.06 -19.11 3.37
CA ALA A 46 0.83 -19.21 4.82
C ALA A 46 2.13 -19.07 5.63
N LYS A 47 3.26 -19.60 5.13
CA LYS A 47 4.59 -19.39 5.75
C LYS A 47 4.99 -17.92 5.78
N ALA A 48 4.73 -17.18 4.69
CA ALA A 48 5.02 -15.76 4.61
C ALA A 48 4.13 -14.96 5.57
N ALA A 49 2.84 -15.29 5.64
CA ALA A 49 1.92 -14.69 6.60
C ALA A 49 2.32 -14.98 8.05
N LEU A 50 2.78 -16.20 8.37
CA LEU A 50 3.25 -16.56 9.71
C LEU A 50 4.52 -15.78 10.09
N ALA A 51 5.46 -15.63 9.16
CA ALA A 51 6.65 -14.81 9.36
C ALA A 51 6.28 -13.35 9.60
N GLY A 52 5.36 -12.80 8.80
CA GLY A 52 4.84 -11.44 8.94
C GLY A 52 4.14 -11.20 10.28
N MET A 53 3.38 -12.18 10.78
CA MET A 53 2.76 -12.13 12.10
C MET A 53 3.77 -12.14 13.26
N ARG A 54 4.94 -12.76 13.08
CA ARG A 54 5.99 -12.80 14.11
C ARG A 54 6.65 -11.44 14.29
N GLU A 55 6.73 -10.67 13.21
CA GLU A 55 7.23 -9.29 13.20
C GLU A 55 6.12 -8.31 12.83
N LEU A 56 4.96 -8.46 13.48
CA LEU A 56 3.77 -7.63 13.21
C LEU A 56 4.11 -6.14 13.25
N SER A 57 4.87 -5.70 14.25
CA SER A 57 5.29 -4.30 14.37
C SER A 57 6.14 -3.82 13.20
N LEU A 58 7.03 -4.68 12.66
CA LEU A 58 7.86 -4.31 11.50
C LEU A 58 7.02 -4.28 10.21
N MET A 59 6.11 -5.23 10.02
CA MET A 59 5.20 -5.22 8.87
C MET A 59 4.24 -4.03 8.91
N LEU A 60 3.70 -3.68 10.08
CA LEU A 60 2.86 -2.51 10.27
C LEU A 60 3.64 -1.21 10.00
N ALA A 61 4.86 -1.09 10.55
CA ALA A 61 5.73 0.04 10.27
C ALA A 61 6.04 0.15 8.76
N GLY A 62 6.32 -0.97 8.08
CA GLY A 62 6.53 -1.01 6.64
C GLY A 62 5.29 -0.60 5.83
N ALA A 63 4.10 -1.06 6.23
CA ALA A 63 2.84 -0.67 5.59
C ALA A 63 2.56 0.83 5.75
N GLN A 64 2.76 1.37 6.94
CA GLN A 64 2.56 2.78 7.24
C GLN A 64 3.56 3.70 6.51
N LEU A 65 4.82 3.27 6.39
CA LEU A 65 5.80 3.94 5.52
C LEU A 65 5.36 3.90 4.05
N GLY A 66 4.86 2.76 3.57
CA GLY A 66 4.31 2.61 2.22
C GLY A 66 3.17 3.59 1.93
N ILE A 67 2.19 3.67 2.84
CA ILE A 67 1.07 4.61 2.77
C ILE A 67 1.58 6.06 2.74
N THR A 68 2.58 6.38 3.57
CA THR A 68 3.19 7.71 3.61
C THR A 68 3.84 8.07 2.27
N ILE A 69 4.65 7.17 1.71
CA ILE A 69 5.29 7.37 0.41
C ILE A 69 4.25 7.53 -0.70
N CYS A 70 3.20 6.70 -0.71
CA CYS A 70 2.13 6.79 -1.69
C CYS A 70 1.38 8.13 -1.59
N THR A 71 1.10 8.59 -0.36
CA THR A 71 0.41 9.86 -0.10
C THR A 71 1.27 11.06 -0.49
N LEU A 72 2.58 11.04 -0.16
CA LEU A 72 3.53 12.07 -0.56
C LEU A 72 3.76 12.10 -2.07
N GLY A 73 3.82 10.93 -2.72
CA GLY A 73 3.92 10.79 -4.17
C GLY A 73 2.69 11.32 -4.89
N LEU A 74 1.49 11.02 -4.39
CA LEU A 74 0.25 11.60 -4.90
C LEU A 74 0.26 13.12 -4.71
N GLY A 75 0.66 13.63 -3.54
CA GLY A 75 0.75 15.06 -3.28
C GLY A 75 1.77 15.79 -4.17
N SER A 76 2.91 15.16 -4.48
CA SER A 76 3.94 15.73 -5.34
C SER A 76 3.56 15.72 -6.82
N ILE A 77 2.71 14.78 -7.27
CA ILE A 77 2.11 14.75 -8.62
C ILE A 77 0.89 15.68 -8.71
N SER A 78 0.14 15.82 -7.62
CA SER A 78 -1.00 16.75 -7.55
C SER A 78 -0.55 18.20 -7.69
N LYS A 79 0.62 18.60 -7.17
CA LYS A 79 1.15 19.95 -7.42
C LYS A 79 1.25 20.30 -8.92
N PRO A 80 2.03 19.60 -9.76
CA PRO A 80 2.14 19.94 -11.18
C PRO A 80 0.83 19.78 -11.95
N ALA A 81 -0.09 18.90 -11.53
CA ALA A 81 -1.41 18.77 -12.15
C ALA A 81 -2.32 19.99 -11.83
N ILE A 82 -2.34 20.45 -10.58
CA ILE A 82 -3.16 21.60 -10.14
C ILE A 82 -2.61 22.91 -10.71
N TRP A 83 -1.29 23.07 -10.77
CA TRP A 83 -0.66 24.25 -11.38
C TRP A 83 -0.95 24.38 -12.89
N HIS A 84 -1.20 23.27 -13.59
CA HIS A 84 -1.52 23.31 -15.02
C HIS A 84 -3.00 23.60 -15.31
N GLU A 85 -3.90 23.35 -14.37
CA GLU A 85 -5.33 23.70 -14.48
C GLU A 85 -5.71 25.05 -13.84
N LEU A 86 -4.87 25.63 -12.97
CA LEU A 86 -5.09 26.98 -12.45
C LEU A 86 -4.56 28.12 -13.35
N ASP A 87 -3.66 27.81 -14.30
CA ASP A 87 -3.10 28.78 -15.25
C ASP A 87 -4.11 29.42 -16.25
N PRO A 88 -5.25 28.79 -16.63
CA PRO A 88 -6.21 29.43 -17.54
C PRO A 88 -7.26 30.32 -16.83
N LEU A 89 -7.17 30.54 -15.51
CA LEU A 89 -8.16 31.31 -14.73
C LEU A 89 -7.62 32.60 -14.05
N LEU A 90 -6.34 32.94 -14.22
CA LEU A 90 -5.74 34.23 -13.83
C LEU A 90 -5.12 34.91 -15.06
#